data_AF-A0A5J6QSM5-F1
#
_entry.id   AF-A0A5J6QSM5-F1
#
_cell.length_a   1.000
_cell.length_b   1.000
_cell.length_c   1.000
_cell.angle_alpha   90.00
_cell.angle_beta   90.00
_cell.angle_gamma   90.00
#
_symmetry.space_group_name_H-M   'P 1'
#
loop_
_entity.id
_entity.type
_entity.pdbx_description
1 polymer ?
#
loop_
_entity_poly.entity_id
_entity_poly.type
_entity_poly.pdbx_seq_one_letter_code
_entity_poly.pdbx_strand_id
1 'polypeptide(L)'
;MYNPFQILTDAFQTEFRVNLSLVSPDGGIMLTLTNEQGVVARRMISAAQRNDPVRLKRVIESVRLGIAIESGNKVGELLTSMTGGHVAPVRTGRVNAAQIARI
;
A
#
# COMPACT_ATOMS: atom_id res chain seq x y z
N MET A 1 14.33 3.09 -22.07
CA MET A 1 13.78 4.43 -21.79
C MET A 1 13.03 4.37 -20.46
N TYR A 2 13.19 5.35 -19.57
CA TYR A 2 12.44 5.37 -18.30
C TYR A 2 11.02 5.89 -18.56
N ASN A 3 10.02 5.01 -18.51
CA ASN A 3 8.62 5.40 -18.60
C ASN A 3 7.90 5.03 -17.30
N PRO A 4 7.60 6.00 -16.43
CA PRO A 4 7.04 5.73 -15.11
C PRO A 4 5.62 5.16 -15.17
N PHE A 5 4.86 5.45 -16.24
CA PHE A 5 3.52 4.89 -16.41
C PHE A 5 3.56 3.41 -16.74
N GLN A 6 4.47 3.00 -17.63
CA GLN A 6 4.68 1.58 -17.92
C GLN A 6 5.18 0.84 -16.69
N ILE A 7 6.14 1.40 -15.94
CA ILE A 7 6.64 0.79 -14.70
C ILE A 7 5.52 0.59 -13.67
N LEU A 8 4.65 1.60 -13.49
CA LEU A 8 3.49 1.48 -12.60
C LEU A 8 2.51 0.40 -13.09
N THR A 9 2.20 0.38 -14.38
CA THR A 9 1.33 -0.65 -14.97
C THR A 9 1.93 -2.04 -14.79
N ASP A 10 3.18 -2.25 -15.18
CA ASP A 10 3.88 -3.53 -15.07
C ASP A 10 3.97 -4.03 -13.63
N ALA A 11 4.09 -3.12 -12.66
CA ALA A 11 4.18 -3.49 -11.25
C ALA A 11 2.90 -4.09 -10.67
N PHE A 12 1.73 -3.88 -11.30
CA PHE A 12 0.42 -4.24 -10.73
C PHE A 12 -0.52 -4.96 -11.70
N GLN A 13 -0.31 -4.89 -13.02
CA GLN A 13 -1.24 -5.40 -14.03
C GLN A 13 -1.47 -6.92 -13.98
N THR A 14 -0.55 -7.68 -13.38
CA THR A 14 -0.70 -9.13 -13.21
C THR A 14 -1.87 -9.48 -12.29
N GLU A 15 -2.16 -8.65 -11.28
CA GLU A 15 -3.15 -8.94 -10.23
C GLU A 15 -4.32 -7.95 -10.24
N PHE A 16 -4.13 -6.76 -10.79
CA PHE A 16 -5.10 -5.66 -10.71
C PHE A 16 -5.33 -5.00 -12.07
N ARG A 17 -6.55 -4.52 -12.28
CA ARG A 17 -6.83 -3.52 -13.32
C ARG A 17 -6.23 -2.20 -12.87
N VAL A 18 -5.25 -1.71 -13.64
CA VAL A 18 -4.55 -0.46 -13.36
C VAL A 18 -5.25 0.69 -14.08
N ASN A 19 -5.67 1.71 -13.33
CA ASN A 19 -6.14 2.97 -13.88
C ASN A 19 -5.25 4.12 -13.41
N LEU A 20 -4.80 4.93 -14.37
CA LEU A 20 -3.97 6.10 -14.14
C LEU A 20 -4.72 7.32 -14.67
N SER A 21 -5.10 8.24 -13.78
CA SER A 21 -5.79 9.47 -14.16
C SER A 21 -4.98 10.69 -13.75
N LEU A 22 -4.99 11.72 -14.60
CA LEU A 22 -4.46 13.05 -14.26
C LEU A 22 -5.46 13.73 -13.32
N VAL A 23 -4.99 14.20 -12.18
CA VAL A 23 -5.86 14.76 -11.13
C VAL A 23 -5.45 16.15 -10.68
N SER A 24 -4.31 16.66 -11.15
CA SER A 24 -3.79 17.93 -10.66
C SER A 24 -3.04 18.70 -11.75
N PRO A 25 -3.14 20.05 -11.78
CA PRO A 25 -2.44 20.89 -12.76
C PRO A 25 -0.92 20.80 -12.66
N ASP A 26 -0.40 20.40 -11.50
CA ASP A 26 1.03 20.16 -11.23
C ASP A 26 1.57 18.85 -11.85
N GLY A 27 0.72 18.11 -12.57
CA GLY A 27 1.08 16.84 -13.21
C GLY A 27 1.07 15.64 -12.28
N GLY A 28 0.44 15.77 -11.10
CA GLY A 28 0.10 14.64 -10.24
C GLY A 28 -0.90 13.69 -10.89
N ILE A 29 -0.76 12.39 -10.58
CA ILE A 29 -1.64 11.33 -11.08
C ILE A 29 -2.27 10.57 -9.92
N MET A 30 -3.45 10.04 -10.15
CA MET A 30 -4.09 9.08 -9.26
C MET A 30 -3.91 7.68 -9.84
N LEU A 31 -3.24 6.82 -9.08
CA LEU A 31 -3.24 5.37 -9.30
C LEU A 31 -4.44 4.78 -8.60
N THR A 32 -5.29 4.10 -9.36
CA THR A 32 -6.38 3.27 -8.82
C THR A 32 -6.16 1.83 -9.25
N LEU A 33 -6.13 0.92 -8.27
CA LEU A 33 -6.00 -0.51 -8.47
C LEU A 33 -7.33 -1.18 -8.10
N THR A 34 -7.85 -1.96 -9.03
CA THR A 34 -9.17 -2.59 -8.90
C THR A 34 -9.07 -4.08 -9.22
N ASN A 35 -9.75 -4.92 -8.45
CA ASN A 35 -9.96 -6.33 -8.75
C ASN A 35 -11.46 -6.65 -8.82
N GLU A 36 -11.83 -7.93 -8.81
CA GLU A 36 -13.22 -8.38 -8.88
C GLU A 36 -14.06 -7.95 -7.67
N GLN A 37 -13.43 -7.68 -6.52
CA GLN A 37 -14.11 -7.21 -5.30
C GLN A 37 -14.27 -5.68 -5.26
N GLY A 38 -13.74 -4.96 -6.25
CA GLY A 38 -13.78 -3.50 -6.32
C GLY A 38 -12.40 -2.86 -6.18
N VAL A 39 -12.37 -1.62 -5.67
CA VAL A 39 -11.14 -0.84 -5.54
C VAL A 39 -10.33 -1.37 -4.35
N VAL A 40 -9.10 -1.82 -4.63
CA VAL A 40 -8.17 -2.38 -3.63
C VAL A 40 -7.21 -1.33 -3.12
N ALA A 41 -6.81 -0.38 -3.96
CA ALA A 41 -5.94 0.71 -3.53
C ALA A 41 -6.18 1.96 -4.38
N ARG A 42 -6.03 3.12 -3.73
CA ARG A 42 -6.03 4.43 -4.40
C ARG A 42 -4.87 5.25 -3.85
N ARG A 43 -4.00 5.74 -4.74
CA ARG A 43 -2.79 6.49 -4.36
C ARG A 43 -2.57 7.68 -5.27
N MET A 44 -2.50 8.87 -4.68
CA MET A 44 -2.00 10.05 -5.38
C MET A 44 -0.46 9.97 -5.47
N ILE A 45 0.07 10.24 -6.66
CA ILE A 45 1.50 10.23 -6.97
C ILE A 45 1.84 11.58 -7.60
N SER A 46 2.69 12.37 -6.96
CA SER A 46 3.10 13.66 -7.51
C SER A 46 4.04 13.49 -8.71
N ALA A 47 4.15 14.52 -9.55
CA ALA A 47 5.10 14.52 -10.67
C ALA A 47 6.54 14.28 -10.20
N ALA A 48 6.94 14.84 -9.05
CA ALA A 48 8.27 14.66 -8.47
C ALA A 48 8.54 13.23 -7.99
N GLN A 49 7.51 12.49 -7.56
CA GLN A 49 7.64 11.07 -7.22
C GLN A 49 7.67 10.19 -8.47
N ARG A 50 6.83 10.51 -9.46
CA ARG A 50 6.71 9.78 -10.73
C ARG A 50 7.99 9.87 -11.56
N ASN A 51 8.59 11.06 -11.64
CA ASN A 51 9.73 11.32 -12.53
C ASN A 51 11.09 10.87 -11.94
N ASP A 52 11.13 10.51 -10.65
CA ASP A 52 12.33 10.01 -9.97
C ASP A 52 12.23 8.47 -9.79
N PRO A 53 13.13 7.68 -10.40
CA PRO A 53 13.07 6.22 -10.34
C PRO A 53 13.11 5.64 -8.92
N VAL A 54 13.89 6.25 -8.03
CA VAL A 54 14.05 5.77 -6.64
C VAL A 54 12.78 6.07 -5.85
N ARG A 55 12.21 7.26 -6.03
CA ARG A 55 10.95 7.64 -5.38
C ARG A 55 9.79 6.80 -5.91
N LEU A 56 9.74 6.54 -7.21
CA LEU A 56 8.71 5.72 -7.81
C LEU A 56 8.74 4.29 -7.27
N LYS A 57 9.94 3.70 -7.14
CA LYS A 57 10.10 2.38 -6.53
C LYS A 57 9.56 2.35 -5.09
N ARG A 58 9.87 3.35 -4.27
CA ARG A 58 9.34 3.46 -2.90
C ARG A 58 7.82 3.61 -2.87
N VAL A 59 7.24 4.32 -3.83
CA VAL A 59 5.78 4.41 -3.96
C VAL A 59 5.18 3.04 -4.25
N ILE A 60 5.76 2.27 -5.18
CA ILE A 60 5.30 0.92 -5.52
C ILE A 60 5.38 0.00 -4.29
N GLU A 61 6.51 0.01 -3.58
CA GLU A 61 6.70 -0.79 -2.36
C GLU A 61 5.67 -0.41 -1.27
N SER A 62 5.44 0.89 -1.07
CA SER A 62 4.44 1.38 -0.12
C SER A 62 3.01 0.96 -0.49
N VAL A 63 2.66 0.96 -1.77
CA VAL A 63 1.33 0.52 -2.23
C VAL A 63 1.16 -0.99 -2.04
N ARG A 64 2.16 -1.79 -2.40
CA ARG A 64 2.14 -3.25 -2.17
C ARG A 64 2.00 -3.58 -0.69
N LEU A 65 2.72 -2.87 0.18
CA LEU A 65 2.61 -3.03 1.62
C LEU A 65 1.20 -2.69 2.12
N GLY A 66 0.61 -1.57 1.67
CA GLY A 66 -0.76 -1.20 2.03
C GLY A 66 -1.77 -2.30 1.67
N ILE A 67 -1.67 -2.84 0.45
CA ILE A 67 -2.54 -3.94 0.00
C ILE A 67 -2.32 -5.20 0.83
N ALA A 68 -1.07 -5.56 1.14
CA ALA A 68 -0.76 -6.75 1.94
C ALA A 68 -1.30 -6.63 3.38
N ILE A 69 -1.26 -5.43 3.96
CA ILE A 69 -1.83 -5.16 5.29
C ILE A 69 -3.36 -5.28 5.23
N GLU A 70 -4.02 -4.73 4.22
CA GLU A 70 -5.48 -4.82 4.08
C GLU A 70 -5.95 -6.27 3.82
N SER A 71 -5.24 -7.00 2.97
CA SER A 71 -5.49 -8.43 2.72
C SER A 71 -5.18 -9.31 3.94
N GLY A 72 -4.15 -8.97 4.72
CA GLY A 72 -3.81 -9.66 5.97
C GLY A 72 -4.80 -9.36 7.10
N ASN A 73 -5.27 -8.11 7.24
CA ASN A 73 -6.35 -7.75 8.15
C ASN A 73 -7.67 -8.42 7.76
N LYS A 74 -7.93 -8.65 6.47
CA LYS A 74 -9.06 -9.48 6.01
C LYS A 74 -8.98 -10.91 6.56
N VAL A 75 -7.81 -11.50 6.81
CA VAL A 75 -7.70 -12.78 7.52
C VAL A 75 -8.17 -12.64 8.97
N GLY A 76 -7.79 -11.56 9.65
CA GLY A 76 -8.28 -11.25 11.00
C GLY A 76 -9.81 -11.08 11.05
N GLU A 77 -10.40 -10.37 10.10
CA GLU A 77 -11.86 -10.20 10.01
C GLU A 77 -12.58 -11.49 9.60
N LEU A 78 -12.04 -12.28 8.68
CA LEU A 78 -12.57 -13.61 8.33
C LEU A 78 -12.51 -14.56 9.54
N LEU A 79 -11.41 -14.58 10.28
CA LEU A 79 -11.30 -15.35 11.52
C LEU A 79 -12.26 -14.81 12.60
N THR A 80 -12.44 -13.50 12.72
CA THR A 80 -13.34 -12.89 13.71
C THR A 80 -14.81 -13.17 13.40
N SER A 81 -15.17 -13.13 12.11
CA SER A 81 -16.51 -13.48 11.63
C SER A 81 -16.78 -14.98 11.74
N MET A 82 -15.77 -15.83 11.58
CA MET A 82 -15.86 -17.28 11.84
C MET A 82 -15.87 -17.64 13.33
N THR A 83 -15.28 -16.82 14.21
CA THR A 83 -15.18 -17.07 15.67
C THR A 83 -16.19 -16.29 16.51
N GLY A 84 -17.13 -15.56 15.90
CA GLY A 84 -18.22 -14.90 16.64
C GLY A 84 -17.78 -13.74 17.54
N GLY A 85 -16.72 -13.02 17.18
CA GLY A 85 -16.37 -11.75 17.84
C GLY A 85 -15.45 -11.85 19.06
N HIS A 86 -14.57 -12.85 19.16
CA HIS A 86 -13.53 -12.89 20.19
C HIS A 86 -12.12 -12.70 19.60
N VAL A 87 -11.81 -11.47 19.16
CA VAL A 87 -10.43 -11.06 18.87
C VAL A 87 -9.77 -10.60 20.17
N ALA A 88 -8.88 -11.43 20.71
CA ALA A 88 -7.96 -11.01 21.75
C ALA A 88 -7.03 -9.91 21.19
N PRO A 89 -6.75 -8.84 21.94
CA PRO A 89 -6.04 -7.69 21.40
C PRO A 89 -4.60 -8.08 21.02
N VAL A 90 -4.19 -7.67 19.82
CA VAL A 90 -2.80 -7.70 19.38
C VAL A 90 -1.95 -6.96 20.40
N ARG A 91 -0.98 -7.64 21.00
CA ARG A 91 -0.03 -7.01 21.92
C ARG A 91 0.92 -6.14 21.09
N THR A 92 0.58 -4.86 20.96
CA THR A 92 1.53 -3.82 20.53
C THR A 92 2.64 -3.75 21.58
N GLY A 93 3.81 -4.28 21.23
CA GLY A 93 4.99 -4.23 22.08
C GLY A 93 5.36 -2.78 22.40
N ARG A 94 5.15 -2.37 23.66
CA ARG A 94 5.84 -1.21 24.23
C ARG A 94 7.33 -1.56 24.30
N VAL A 95 8.15 -0.90 23.48
CA VAL A 95 9.59 -0.84 23.72
C VAL A 95 9.80 -0.06 25.03
N ASN A 96 10.34 -0.73 26.04
CA ASN A 96 10.65 -0.12 27.33
C ASN A 96 12.06 0.48 27.24
N ALA A 97 12.17 1.80 27.09
CA ALA A 97 13.43 2.54 26.99
C ALA A 97 14.14 2.71 28.36
N ALA A 98 14.09 1.70 29.22
CA ALA A 98 14.63 1.74 30.59
C ALA A 98 15.84 0.82 30.81
N GLN A 99 16.45 0.28 29.75
CA GLN A 99 17.60 -0.61 29.86
C GLN A 99 18.76 -0.20 28.94
N ILE A 100 19.14 1.07 29.01
CA ILE A 100 20.50 1.50 28.67
C ILE A 100 21.27 1.64 29.99
N ALA A 101 22.03 0.59 30.27
CA ALA A 101 23.02 0.41 31.35
C ALA A 101 23.75 1.73 31.68
N ARG A 102 23.76 2.24 32.92
CA ARG A 102 24.64 1.80 34.03
C ARG A 102 25.73 0.81 33.62
N ILE A 103 26.85 1.34 33.12
CA ILE A 103 28.20 0.93 33.51
C ILE A 103 29.06 2.19 33.53
#